data_AF-A0A1V6BRD4-F1
#
_entry.id   AF-A0A1V6BRD4-F1
#
_cell.length_a   1.000
_cell.length_b   1.000
_cell.length_c   1.000
_cell.angle_alpha   90.00
_cell.angle_beta   90.00
_cell.angle_gamma   90.00
#
_symmetry.space_group_name_H-M   'P 1'
#
loop_
_entity.id
_entity.type
_entity.pdbx_description
1 polymer ?
#
loop_
_entity_poly.entity_id
_entity_poly.type
_entity_poly.pdbx_seq_one_letter_code
_entity_poly.pdbx_strand_id
1 'polypeptide(L)'
;MKLEHIGIKEDGKAFRIINRALLDKELTELPKGKYRLLIEKYKRKKSNPQLGYLFACVYPLSQKLLLDAGWELATIDEVDVFWKSKFANREIVNRNTGEVENIPDLKRNFTTTDMMAYIDAIRNYCSEYLNGYIPGPEEQTKLFE
;
A
#
# COMPACT_ATOMS: atom_id res chain seq x y z
N MET A 1 3.64 -0.78 24.16
CA MET A 1 2.26 -0.51 23.70
C MET A 1 2.26 0.84 22.99
N LYS A 2 1.70 0.92 21.76
CA LYS A 2 1.57 2.17 21.00
C LYS A 2 0.08 2.51 20.96
N LEU A 3 -0.28 3.67 21.50
CA LEU A 3 -1.64 4.21 21.42
C LEU A 3 -1.70 5.21 20.26
N GLU A 4 -2.57 4.96 19.29
CA GLU A 4 -2.74 5.82 18.10
C GLU A 4 -4.20 6.26 18.00
N HIS A 5 -4.44 7.57 18.05
CA HIS A 5 -5.76 8.17 17.88
C HIS A 5 -5.74 9.22 16.78
N ILE A 6 -6.86 9.35 16.08
CA ILE A 6 -6.99 10.31 14.98
C ILE A 6 -7.52 11.63 15.54
N GLY A 7 -6.76 12.70 15.31
CA GLY A 7 -7.18 14.07 15.56
C GLY A 7 -7.54 14.79 14.26
N ILE A 8 -8.48 15.74 14.36
CA ILE A 8 -8.92 16.60 13.28
C ILE A 8 -8.62 18.04 13.68
N LYS A 9 -7.96 18.76 12.77
CA LYS A 9 -7.72 20.21 12.86
C LYS A 9 -8.45 20.86 11.69
N GLU A 10 -9.48 21.64 11.99
CA GLU A 10 -10.25 22.43 11.04
C GLU A 10 -9.88 23.91 11.23
N ASP A 11 -9.94 24.70 10.16
CA ASP A 11 -9.61 26.12 10.24
C ASP A 11 -10.58 26.86 11.16
N GLY A 12 -10.04 27.72 12.04
CA GLY A 12 -10.81 28.44 13.05
C GLY A 12 -11.40 27.60 14.19
N LYS A 13 -11.11 26.30 14.28
CA LYS A 13 -11.60 25.43 15.37
C LYS A 13 -10.46 24.83 16.21
N ALA A 14 -10.78 24.50 17.45
CA ALA A 14 -9.88 23.76 18.34
C ALA A 14 -9.63 22.34 17.81
N PHE A 15 -8.45 21.81 18.11
CA PHE A 15 -8.07 20.44 17.75
C PHE A 15 -9.00 19.43 18.42
N ARG A 16 -9.68 18.60 17.63
CA ARG A 16 -10.64 17.60 18.13
C ARG A 16 -10.13 16.19 17.91
N ILE A 17 -10.36 15.28 18.85
CA ILE A 17 -10.00 13.86 18.74
C ILE A 17 -11.27 13.10 18.39
N ILE A 18 -11.23 12.23 17.37
CA ILE A 18 -12.42 11.53 16.84
C ILE A 18 -13.10 10.67 17.91
N ASN A 19 -12.34 10.09 18.84
CA ASN A 19 -12.87 9.27 19.93
C ASN A 19 -12.22 9.62 21.28
N ARG A 20 -12.50 10.82 21.79
CA ARG A 20 -11.88 11.34 23.01
C ARG A 20 -12.12 10.47 24.25
N ALA A 21 -13.34 9.95 24.41
CA ALA A 21 -13.70 9.11 25.55
C ALA A 21 -12.88 7.80 25.61
N LEU A 22 -12.62 7.19 24.45
CA LEU A 22 -11.77 6.00 24.37
C LEU A 22 -10.32 6.32 24.75
N LEU A 23 -9.78 7.44 24.25
CA LEU A 23 -8.44 7.90 24.61
C LEU A 23 -8.30 8.10 26.11
N ASP A 24 -9.26 8.79 26.75
CA ASP A 24 -9.17 9.09 28.19
C ASP A 24 -9.23 7.80 29.03
N LYS A 25 -10.01 6.79 28.61
CA LYS A 25 -10.02 5.46 29.23
C LYS A 25 -8.65 4.78 29.10
N GLU A 26 -8.10 4.72 27.89
CA GLU A 26 -6.83 4.06 27.63
C GLU A 26 -5.65 4.75 28.34
N LEU A 27 -5.67 6.09 28.44
CA LEU A 27 -4.67 6.85 29.19
C LEU A 27 -4.72 6.56 30.69
N THR A 28 -5.90 6.26 31.23
CA THR A 28 -6.09 5.94 32.66
C THR A 28 -5.59 4.53 33.00
N GLU A 29 -5.68 3.60 32.06
CA GLU A 29 -5.21 2.21 32.20
C GLU A 29 -3.69 2.06 32.04
N LEU A 30 -2.97 3.13 31.67
CA LEU A 30 -1.52 3.12 31.53
C LEU A 30 -0.80 2.96 32.88
N PRO A 31 0.30 2.18 32.95
CA PRO A 31 1.10 2.07 34.16
C PRO A 31 1.71 3.42 34.57
N LYS A 32 2.06 3.59 35.86
CA LYS A 32 2.71 4.82 36.33
C LYS A 32 4.06 5.01 35.62
N GLY A 33 4.26 6.17 35.00
CA GLY A 33 5.48 6.46 34.25
C GLY A 33 5.42 7.81 33.55
N LYS A 34 6.53 8.17 32.87
CA LYS A 34 6.59 9.34 31.99
C LYS A 34 6.30 8.91 30.55
N TYR A 35 5.39 9.61 29.90
CA TYR A 35 4.98 9.32 28.52
C TYR A 35 5.36 10.46 27.58
N ARG A 36 5.69 10.13 26.33
CA ARG A 36 5.90 11.08 25.24
C ARG A 36 4.66 11.11 24.37
N LEU A 37 4.08 12.30 24.18
CA LEU A 37 2.99 12.53 23.22
C LEU A 37 3.58 13.01 21.89
N LEU A 38 3.16 12.41 20.78
CA LEU A 38 3.66 12.72 19.45
C LEU A 38 2.46 12.92 18.52
N ILE A 39 2.40 14.09 17.88
CA ILE A 39 1.33 14.46 16.95
C ILE A 39 1.89 14.42 15.53
N GLU A 40 1.36 13.54 14.71
CA GLU A 40 1.78 13.34 13.31
C GLU A 40 0.62 13.67 12.38
N LYS A 41 0.93 14.14 11.16
CA LYS A 41 -0.12 14.28 10.13
C LYS A 41 -0.65 12.88 9.79
N TYR A 42 -1.94 12.66 10.02
CA TYR A 42 -2.57 11.38 9.73
C TYR A 42 -2.46 11.06 8.24
N LYS A 43 -1.88 9.90 7.93
CA LYS A 43 -1.91 9.29 6.60
C LYS A 43 -2.69 7.99 6.72
N ARG A 44 -3.75 7.84 5.92
CA ARG A 44 -4.46 6.58 5.85
C ARG A 44 -3.51 5.54 5.25
N LYS A 45 -3.12 4.55 6.07
CA LYS A 45 -2.38 3.39 5.58
C LYS A 45 -3.26 2.65 4.56
N LYS A 46 -2.61 1.98 3.60
CA LYS A 46 -3.30 1.11 2.63
C LYS A 46 -4.38 0.26 3.30
N SER A 47 -5.54 0.13 2.66
CA SER A 47 -6.64 -0.64 3.22
C SER A 47 -6.43 -2.14 2.96
N ASN A 48 -6.91 -3.00 3.87
CA ASN A 48 -6.86 -4.45 3.68
C ASN A 48 -7.58 -4.92 2.39
N PRO A 49 -8.72 -4.33 1.98
CA PRO A 49 -9.37 -4.68 0.71
C PRO A 49 -8.50 -4.45 -0.53
N GLN A 50 -7.74 -3.35 -0.59
CA GLN A 50 -6.83 -3.07 -1.71
C GLN A 50 -5.72 -4.12 -1.83
N LEU A 51 -5.20 -4.57 -0.68
CA LEU A 51 -4.22 -5.64 -0.65
C LEU A 51 -4.84 -6.98 -1.08
N GLY A 52 -6.06 -7.26 -0.62
CA GLY A 52 -6.82 -8.44 -1.03
C GLY A 52 -7.02 -8.49 -2.54
N TYR A 53 -7.47 -7.40 -3.15
CA TYR A 53 -7.65 -7.31 -4.61
C TYR A 53 -6.34 -7.49 -5.39
N LEU A 54 -5.25 -6.89 -4.92
CA LEU A 54 -3.92 -7.07 -5.54
C LEU A 54 -3.51 -8.54 -5.59
N PHE A 55 -3.57 -9.24 -4.44
CA PHE A 55 -3.10 -10.62 -4.33
C PHE A 55 -4.08 -11.65 -4.91
N ALA A 56 -5.39 -11.40 -4.80
CA ALA A 56 -6.41 -12.37 -5.22
C ALA A 56 -6.77 -12.25 -6.71
N CYS A 57 -6.59 -11.09 -7.32
CA CYS A 57 -7.04 -10.84 -8.70
C CYS A 57 -5.90 -10.34 -9.58
N VAL A 58 -5.28 -9.21 -9.22
CA VAL A 58 -4.29 -8.54 -10.09
C VAL A 58 -3.09 -9.44 -10.35
N TYR A 59 -2.47 -9.99 -9.30
CA TYR A 59 -1.29 -10.83 -9.45
C TYR A 59 -1.56 -12.13 -10.23
N PRO A 60 -2.58 -12.95 -9.90
CA PRO A 60 -2.87 -14.16 -10.67
C PRO A 60 -3.18 -13.89 -12.15
N LEU A 61 -3.97 -12.86 -12.46
CA LEU A 61 -4.30 -12.53 -13.85
C LEU A 61 -3.08 -11.98 -14.59
N SER A 62 -2.32 -11.10 -13.97
CA SER A 62 -1.09 -10.57 -14.58
C SER A 62 -0.04 -11.67 -14.79
N GLN A 63 0.05 -12.66 -13.88
CA GLN A 63 0.95 -13.80 -14.04
C GLN A 63 0.61 -14.59 -15.29
N LYS A 64 -0.68 -14.90 -15.50
CA LYS A 64 -1.13 -15.60 -16.70
C LYS A 64 -0.73 -14.85 -17.97
N LEU A 65 -0.97 -13.54 -18.01
CA LEU A 65 -0.61 -12.70 -19.16
C LEU A 65 0.91 -12.64 -19.38
N LEU A 66 1.71 -12.62 -18.32
CA LEU A 66 3.17 -12.67 -18.41
C LEU A 66 3.66 -14.03 -18.94
N LEU A 67 3.09 -15.13 -18.46
CA LEU A 67 3.39 -16.47 -18.96
C LEU A 67 3.04 -16.60 -20.46
N ASP A 68 1.88 -16.10 -20.86
CA ASP A 68 1.43 -16.09 -22.26
C ASP A 68 2.35 -15.22 -23.16
N ALA A 69 2.96 -14.18 -22.59
CA ALA A 69 3.96 -13.34 -23.25
C ALA A 69 5.39 -13.91 -23.22
N GLY A 70 5.60 -15.10 -22.63
CA GLY A 70 6.88 -15.81 -22.61
C GLY A 70 7.79 -15.50 -21.42
N TRP A 71 7.27 -14.89 -20.35
CA TRP A 71 8.01 -14.69 -19.10
C TRP A 71 7.98 -15.95 -18.22
N GLU A 72 9.08 -16.25 -17.53
CA GLU A 72 9.20 -17.44 -16.67
C GLU A 72 8.93 -17.11 -15.18
N LEU A 73 7.73 -16.63 -14.87
CA LEU A 73 7.33 -16.30 -13.49
C LEU A 73 6.46 -17.42 -12.90
N ALA A 74 7.05 -18.26 -12.07
CA ALA A 74 6.42 -19.47 -11.54
C ALA A 74 5.52 -19.19 -10.33
N THR A 75 5.83 -18.16 -9.53
CA THR A 75 5.11 -17.88 -8.28
C THR A 75 4.55 -16.46 -8.20
N ILE A 76 3.49 -16.30 -7.39
CA ILE A 76 2.92 -14.98 -7.10
C ILE A 76 3.93 -14.06 -6.39
N ASP A 77 4.87 -14.62 -5.63
CA ASP A 77 5.93 -13.86 -4.99
C ASP A 77 6.94 -13.31 -6.01
N GLU A 78 7.27 -14.07 -7.06
CA GLU A 78 8.09 -13.60 -8.16
C GLU A 78 7.36 -12.51 -8.97
N VAL A 79 6.07 -12.68 -9.22
CA VAL A 79 5.22 -11.66 -9.87
C VAL A 79 5.18 -10.38 -9.03
N ASP A 80 5.10 -10.50 -7.71
CA ASP A 80 5.19 -9.36 -6.80
C ASP A 80 6.54 -8.62 -6.92
N VAL A 81 7.65 -9.36 -6.91
CA VAL A 81 8.99 -8.77 -7.06
C VAL A 81 9.15 -8.11 -8.42
N PHE A 82 8.67 -8.75 -9.49
CA PHE A 82 8.68 -8.22 -10.84
C PHE A 82 7.96 -6.88 -10.93
N TRP A 83 6.71 -6.83 -10.46
CA TRP A 83 5.93 -5.60 -10.54
C TRP A 83 6.46 -4.48 -9.65
N LYS A 84 7.00 -4.80 -8.46
CA LYS A 84 7.66 -3.79 -7.63
C LYS A 84 8.92 -3.25 -8.29
N SER A 85 9.75 -4.11 -8.87
CA SER A 85 10.95 -3.67 -9.58
C SER A 85 10.61 -2.68 -10.70
N LYS A 86 9.44 -2.87 -11.34
CA LYS A 86 8.98 -2.04 -12.45
C LYS A 86 8.29 -0.74 -12.05
N PHE A 87 7.42 -0.77 -11.04
CA PHE A 87 6.50 0.34 -10.73
C PHE A 87 6.60 0.87 -9.30
N ALA A 88 7.36 0.20 -8.45
CA ALA A 88 7.55 0.61 -7.06
C ALA A 88 8.99 0.39 -6.65
N ASN A 89 9.91 1.08 -7.31
CA ASN A 89 11.32 1.11 -6.95
C ASN A 89 11.69 2.49 -6.40
N ARG A 90 12.80 2.53 -5.66
CA ARG A 90 13.44 3.76 -5.23
C ARG A 90 14.91 3.70 -5.57
N GLU A 91 15.46 4.83 -5.98
CA GLU A 91 16.88 4.97 -6.21
C GLU A 91 17.62 5.05 -4.87
N ILE A 92 18.69 4.28 -4.76
CA ILE A 92 19.70 4.43 -3.73
C ILE A 92 21.02 4.82 -4.38
N VAL A 93 21.74 5.73 -3.74
CA VAL A 93 23.05 6.18 -4.22
C VAL A 93 24.11 5.73 -3.24
N ASN A 94 25.08 4.96 -3.71
CA ASN A 94 26.28 4.68 -2.96
C ASN A 94 27.13 5.95 -2.92
N ARG A 95 27.17 6.61 -1.76
CA ARG A 95 27.87 7.90 -1.59
C ARG A 95 29.38 7.82 -1.81
N ASN A 96 29.95 6.62 -1.75
CA ASN A 96 31.39 6.41 -1.89
C ASN A 96 31.80 6.10 -3.34
N THR A 97 30.97 5.37 -4.10
CA THR A 97 31.26 4.99 -5.49
C THR A 97 30.51 5.83 -6.53
N GLY A 98 29.46 6.54 -6.12
CA GLY A 98 28.57 7.26 -7.02
C GLY A 98 27.58 6.36 -7.78
N GLU A 99 27.58 5.05 -7.51
CA GLU A 99 26.68 4.10 -8.16
C GLU A 99 25.24 4.32 -7.72
N VAL A 100 24.32 4.23 -8.69
CA VAL A 100 22.88 4.32 -8.47
C VAL A 100 22.28 2.93 -8.68
N GLU A 101 21.60 2.41 -7.66
CA GLU A 101 20.86 1.16 -7.74
C GLU A 101 19.38 1.38 -7.46
N ASN A 102 18.53 0.57 -8.09
CA ASN A 102 17.08 0.61 -7.87
C ASN A 102 16.67 -0.54 -6.95
N ILE A 103 16.07 -0.21 -5.80
CA ILE A 103 15.54 -1.21 -4.88
C ILE A 103 14.01 -1.16 -4.88
N PRO A 104 13.33 -2.31 -5.01
CA PRO A 104 11.89 -2.42 -4.78
C PRO A 104 11.49 -1.83 -3.42
N ASP A 105 10.59 -0.84 -3.42
CA ASP A 105 10.05 -0.27 -2.21
C ASP A 105 9.13 -1.29 -1.49
N LEU A 106 9.10 -1.17 -0.17
CA LEU A 106 8.28 -2.02 0.67
C LEU A 106 6.85 -1.52 0.62
N LYS A 107 5.92 -2.37 0.15
CA LYS A 107 4.47 -2.09 0.17
C LYS A 107 3.92 -1.67 1.54
N ARG A 108 4.64 -1.90 2.65
CA ARG A 108 4.26 -1.43 4.00
C ARG A 108 4.27 0.09 4.13
N ASN A 109 5.01 0.79 3.28
CA ASN A 109 5.15 2.25 3.29
C ASN A 109 4.08 2.95 2.45
N PHE A 110 3.31 2.19 1.65
CA PHE A 110 2.35 2.74 0.71
C PHE A 110 1.15 3.37 1.44
N THR A 111 0.80 4.57 1.01
CA THR A 111 -0.52 5.14 1.29
C THR A 111 -1.60 4.46 0.44
N THR A 112 -2.87 4.72 0.75
CA THR A 112 -4.00 4.28 -0.08
C THR A 112 -3.87 4.73 -1.54
N THR A 113 -3.39 5.95 -1.77
CA THR A 113 -3.22 6.51 -3.12
C THR A 113 -2.08 5.84 -3.87
N ASP A 114 -0.93 5.63 -3.20
CA ASP A 114 0.22 4.94 -3.82
C ASP A 114 -0.15 3.51 -4.25
N MET A 115 -0.95 2.82 -3.41
CA MET A 115 -1.44 1.48 -3.72
C MET A 115 -2.38 1.47 -4.94
N MET A 116 -3.26 2.46 -5.08
CA MET A 116 -4.13 2.58 -6.26
C MET A 116 -3.31 2.85 -7.52
N ALA A 117 -2.40 3.82 -7.47
CA ALA A 117 -1.52 4.15 -8.59
C ALA A 117 -0.66 2.93 -9.02
N TYR A 118 -0.16 2.17 -8.05
CA TYR A 118 0.58 0.93 -8.31
C TYR A 118 -0.27 -0.13 -9.02
N ILE A 119 -1.49 -0.37 -8.55
CA ILE A 119 -2.42 -1.31 -9.18
C ILE A 119 -2.77 -0.85 -10.60
N ASP A 120 -3.09 0.43 -10.79
CA ASP A 120 -3.45 0.97 -12.09
C ASP A 120 -2.28 0.89 -13.08
N ALA A 121 -1.03 1.09 -12.62
CA ALA A 121 0.15 0.90 -13.46
C ALA A 121 0.28 -0.54 -13.98
N ILE A 122 0.01 -1.54 -13.14
CA ILE A 122 0.01 -2.95 -13.55
C ILE A 122 -1.11 -3.21 -14.57
N ARG A 123 -2.33 -2.74 -14.29
CA ARG A 123 -3.50 -2.94 -15.16
C ARG A 123 -3.29 -2.31 -16.53
N ASN A 124 -2.80 -1.07 -16.58
CA ASN A 124 -2.49 -0.36 -17.82
C ASN A 124 -1.41 -1.10 -18.61
N TYR A 125 -0.35 -1.56 -17.94
CA TYR A 125 0.69 -2.31 -18.63
C TYR A 125 0.19 -3.63 -19.21
N CYS A 126 -0.65 -4.36 -18.46
CA CYS A 126 -1.27 -5.59 -18.96
C CYS A 126 -2.16 -5.32 -20.18
N SER A 127 -2.91 -4.22 -20.17
CA SER A 127 -3.77 -3.83 -21.29
C SER A 127 -2.97 -3.39 -22.51
N GLU A 128 -1.90 -2.61 -22.32
CA GLU A 128 -1.12 -2.00 -23.41
C GLU A 128 -0.12 -2.98 -24.05
N TYR A 129 0.58 -3.77 -23.22
CA TYR A 129 1.73 -4.57 -23.68
C TYR A 129 1.47 -6.07 -23.67
N LEU A 130 0.55 -6.55 -22.83
CA LEU A 130 0.20 -7.97 -22.74
C LEU A 130 -1.17 -8.27 -23.37
N ASN A 131 -1.81 -7.26 -23.95
CA ASN A 131 -3.12 -7.33 -24.61
C ASN A 131 -4.19 -8.02 -23.73
N GLY A 132 -4.12 -7.81 -22.41
CA GLY A 132 -4.94 -8.51 -21.42
C GLY A 132 -5.65 -7.56 -20.46
N TYR A 133 -6.90 -7.89 -20.13
CA TYR A 133 -7.75 -7.08 -19.26
C TYR A 133 -7.75 -7.59 -17.82
N ILE A 134 -7.50 -6.69 -16.86
CA ILE A 134 -7.65 -6.98 -15.43
C ILE A 134 -8.84 -6.17 -14.89
N PRO A 135 -9.91 -6.84 -14.43
CA PRO A 135 -11.15 -6.20 -14.00
C PRO A 135 -10.92 -5.35 -12.77
N GLY A 136 -11.64 -4.23 -12.66
CA GLY A 136 -11.54 -3.33 -11.50
C GLY A 136 -12.03 -3.97 -10.19
N PRO A 137 -11.72 -3.38 -9.03
CA PRO A 137 -12.19 -3.90 -7.74
C PRO A 137 -13.72 -3.95 -7.63
N GLU A 138 -14.43 -3.01 -8.26
CA GLU A 138 -15.90 -2.94 -8.32
C GLU A 138 -16.51 -4.05 -9.20
N GLU A 139 -15.76 -4.53 -10.19
CA GLU A 139 -16.21 -5.54 -11.16
C GLU A 139 -15.99 -6.97 -10.64
N GLN A 140 -15.07 -7.14 -9.68
CA GLN A 140 -14.80 -8.42 -9.04
C GLN A 140 -16.05 -9.00 -8.35
N THR A 141 -16.91 -8.15 -7.78
CA THR A 141 -18.13 -8.60 -7.07
C THR A 141 -19.10 -9.35 -7.99
N LYS A 142 -19.13 -9.04 -9.29
CA LYS A 142 -20.02 -9.67 -10.26
C LYS A 142 -19.54 -11.03 -10.76
N LEU A 143 -18.32 -11.44 -10.46
CA LEU A 143 -17.76 -12.71 -10.92
C LEU A 143 -18.14 -13.90 -10.02
N PHE A 144 -18.74 -13.63 -8.85
CA PHE A 144 -19.13 -14.61 -7.84
C PHE A 144 -20.65 -14.63 -7.55
N GLU A 145 -21.46 -13.99 -8.40
CA GLU A 145 -22.92 -14.18 -8.49
C GLU A 145 -23.24 -15.18 -9.61
#